data_AF-K0RGL7-F1
#
_entry.id   AF-K0RGL7-F1
#
_cell.length_a   1.000
_cell.length_b   1.000
_cell.length_c   1.000
_cell.angle_alpha   90.00
_cell.angle_beta   90.00
_cell.angle_gamma   90.00
#
_symmetry.space_group_name_H-M   'P 1'
#
loop_
_entity.id
_entity.type
_entity.pdbx_description
1 polymer ?
#
loop_
_entity_poly.entity_id
_entity_poly.type
_entity_poly.pdbx_seq_one_letter_code
_entity_poly.pdbx_strand_id
1 'polypeptide(L)'
;MSDEVAAADLAESADVAAARRLQRALMASGHDRPEGDACPICFDLIELPVHEHSMRNACCMKRVCDGCIFAAGQRGINGSCPFCRTLLPRVDDDASQLARIRKRADKGDADAIYFLGNKHYFGELGLAKNVPRAIQLWKEAAELGSMDAHYQLGDSYYYGDGIEKDEPRCIHHFQQAAMKGEVQSRHMLGAVEYENGNYQLAVLHWMISAKMGYELSLNSIKDMFKKGHSTKAQYAEALLAYRDAVEDTKSPQREEAKRL
;
A
#
# COMPACT_ATOMS: atom_id res chain seq x y z
N MET A 1 51.94 -18.61 25.78
CA MET A 1 51.60 -17.30 26.37
C MET A 1 51.64 -16.32 25.21
N SER A 2 50.53 -16.19 24.45
CA SER A 2 49.45 -15.21 24.73
C SER A 2 49.98 -13.80 24.38
N ASP A 3 49.54 -13.08 23.36
CA ASP A 3 48.24 -13.04 22.70
C ASP A 3 48.40 -12.58 21.23
N GLU A 4 48.05 -13.47 20.29
CA GLU A 4 47.83 -13.17 18.87
C GLU A 4 46.41 -13.62 18.54
N VAL A 5 45.42 -13.03 19.22
CA VAL A 5 44.01 -13.24 18.91
C VAL A 5 43.31 -11.89 18.86
N ALA A 6 42.75 -11.63 17.67
CA ALA A 6 41.66 -10.69 17.39
C ALA A 6 41.95 -9.18 17.52
N ALA A 7 42.49 -8.62 16.44
CA ALA A 7 42.16 -7.25 16.04
C ALA A 7 41.84 -7.22 14.54
N ALA A 8 40.88 -8.04 14.12
CA ALA A 8 40.24 -7.92 12.81
C ALA A 8 38.96 -7.11 12.97
N ASP A 9 39.07 -5.89 13.48
CA ASP A 9 38.03 -4.88 13.33
C ASP A 9 38.32 -4.13 12.02
N LEU A 10 37.79 -4.70 10.93
CA LEU A 10 37.71 -4.00 9.65
C LEU A 10 36.77 -2.81 9.84
N ALA A 11 37.31 -1.58 9.72
CA ALA A 11 36.52 -0.37 9.74
C ALA A 11 35.39 -0.45 8.69
N GLU A 12 34.16 -0.69 9.15
CA GLU A 12 32.97 -0.72 8.32
C GLU A 12 32.78 0.65 7.67
N SER A 13 32.60 0.69 6.34
CA SER A 13 32.38 1.97 5.66
C SER A 13 31.08 2.63 6.13
N ALA A 14 31.04 3.96 6.10
CA ALA A 14 29.87 4.73 6.51
C ALA A 14 28.59 4.30 5.76
N ASP A 15 28.74 3.92 4.49
CA ASP A 15 27.64 3.48 3.62
C ASP A 15 27.09 2.12 4.02
N VAL A 16 27.95 1.15 4.37
CA VAL A 16 27.52 -0.17 4.85
C VAL A 16 26.82 -0.05 6.21
N ALA A 17 27.36 0.80 7.09
CA ALA A 17 26.72 1.09 8.37
C ALA A 17 25.36 1.79 8.20
N ALA A 18 25.23 2.71 7.23
CA ALA A 18 23.98 3.38 6.91
C ALA A 18 22.94 2.40 6.34
N ALA A 19 23.32 1.56 5.39
CA ALA A 19 22.45 0.53 4.82
C ALA A 19 21.95 -0.44 5.91
N ARG A 20 22.82 -0.87 6.82
CA ARG A 20 22.43 -1.74 7.93
C ARG A 20 21.48 -1.05 8.91
N ARG A 21 21.69 0.24 9.21
CA ARG A 21 20.75 1.02 10.04
C ARG A 21 19.38 1.15 9.37
N LEU A 22 19.36 1.45 8.07
CA LEU A 22 18.13 1.53 7.29
C LEU A 22 17.39 0.18 7.31
N GLN A 23 18.10 -0.92 7.09
CA GLN A 23 17.52 -2.26 7.11
C GLN A 23 16.89 -2.59 8.47
N ARG A 24 17.57 -2.28 9.59
CA ARG A 24 17.00 -2.47 10.93
C ARG A 24 15.76 -1.61 11.14
N ALA A 25 15.79 -0.34 10.74
CA ALA A 25 14.64 0.55 10.84
C ALA A 25 13.46 0.05 10.00
N LEU A 26 13.73 -0.43 8.79
CA LEU A 26 12.74 -1.00 7.87
C LEU A 26 12.09 -2.25 8.45
N MET A 27 12.85 -3.15 9.07
CA MET A 27 12.33 -4.35 9.73
C MET A 27 11.56 -4.04 11.02
N ALA A 28 11.87 -2.92 11.70
CA ALA A 28 11.22 -2.52 12.94
C ALA A 28 9.98 -1.62 12.74
N SER A 29 9.64 -1.24 11.50
CA SER A 29 8.56 -0.29 11.18
C SER A 29 7.55 -0.89 10.20
N GLY A 30 6.38 -0.26 10.08
CA GLY A 30 5.34 -0.65 9.12
C GLY A 30 4.74 -2.03 9.36
N HIS A 31 4.47 -2.34 10.63
CA HIS A 31 3.84 -3.58 11.09
C HIS A 31 2.32 -3.48 11.20
N ASP A 32 1.78 -2.26 11.13
CA ASP A 32 0.36 -1.95 11.24
C ASP A 32 -0.07 -1.18 9.99
N ARG A 33 -1.33 -1.37 9.60
CA ARG A 33 -1.91 -0.69 8.44
C ARG A 33 -2.17 0.79 8.74
N PRO A 34 -2.02 1.68 7.74
CA PRO A 34 -2.22 3.11 7.94
C PRO A 34 -3.70 3.44 8.21
N GLU A 35 -3.97 4.58 8.86
CA GLU A 35 -5.35 5.02 9.14
C GLU A 35 -6.24 5.14 7.87
N GLY A 36 -5.63 5.37 6.71
CA GLY A 36 -6.32 5.44 5.42
C GLY A 36 -6.99 4.12 4.99
N ASP A 37 -6.57 3.01 5.59
CA ASP A 37 -7.11 1.68 5.36
C ASP A 37 -8.31 1.35 6.24
N ALA A 38 -8.59 2.15 7.28
CA ALA A 38 -9.79 2.03 8.09
C ALA A 38 -10.94 2.82 7.47
N CYS A 39 -12.14 2.26 7.54
CA CYS A 39 -13.34 2.98 7.13
C CYS A 39 -13.64 4.08 8.15
N PRO A 40 -13.81 5.36 7.76
CA PRO A 40 -14.02 6.45 8.71
C PRO A 40 -15.44 6.48 9.30
N ILE A 41 -16.31 5.53 8.93
CA ILE A 41 -17.68 5.42 9.45
C ILE A 41 -17.76 4.33 10.52
N CYS A 42 -17.21 3.14 10.27
CA CYS A 42 -17.21 2.03 11.23
C CYS A 42 -15.90 1.89 12.01
N PHE A 43 -14.83 2.60 11.61
CA PHE A 43 -13.48 2.56 12.18
C PHE A 43 -12.74 1.22 12.04
N ASP A 44 -13.38 0.20 11.46
CA ASP A 44 -12.75 -1.08 11.17
C ASP A 44 -11.86 -1.01 9.92
N LEU A 45 -10.74 -1.73 9.96
CA LEU A 45 -9.88 -1.98 8.79
C LEU A 45 -10.69 -2.58 7.64
N ILE A 46 -10.45 -2.11 6.43
CA ILE A 46 -11.08 -2.59 5.21
C ILE A 46 -10.28 -3.79 4.69
N GLU A 47 -10.96 -4.84 4.27
CA GLU A 47 -10.35 -6.03 3.65
C GLU A 47 -9.37 -5.65 2.52
N LEU A 48 -8.28 -6.40 2.37
CA LEU A 48 -7.29 -6.20 1.31
C LEU A 48 -7.66 -7.04 0.07
N PRO A 49 -7.53 -6.49 -1.15
CA PRO A 49 -7.10 -5.13 -1.48
C PRO A 49 -8.16 -4.06 -1.16
N VAL A 50 -7.78 -2.96 -0.51
CA VAL A 50 -8.73 -1.94 -0.01
C VAL A 50 -9.65 -1.38 -1.10
N HIS A 51 -9.12 -1.22 -2.31
CA HIS A 51 -9.87 -0.63 -3.43
C HIS A 51 -10.96 -1.53 -3.99
N GLU A 52 -10.92 -2.85 -3.73
CA GLU A 52 -11.96 -3.79 -4.14
C GLU A 52 -13.13 -3.85 -3.15
N HIS A 53 -12.91 -3.39 -1.91
CA HIS A 53 -13.88 -3.44 -0.81
C HIS A 53 -14.29 -2.05 -0.30
N SER A 54 -13.97 -1.00 -1.06
CA SER A 54 -14.29 0.38 -0.71
C SER A 54 -14.33 1.33 -1.89
N MET A 55 -15.05 2.43 -1.71
CA MET A 55 -15.07 3.54 -2.65
C MET A 55 -14.33 4.77 -2.10
N ARG A 56 -13.39 5.30 -2.88
CA ARG A 56 -12.77 6.61 -2.60
C ARG A 56 -13.69 7.73 -3.07
N ASN A 57 -14.03 8.65 -2.17
CA ASN A 57 -14.98 9.72 -2.45
C ASN A 57 -14.28 11.00 -2.91
N ALA A 58 -14.57 11.47 -4.13
CA ALA A 58 -13.94 12.66 -4.74
C ALA A 58 -14.05 13.96 -3.89
N CYS A 59 -15.10 14.08 -3.08
CA CYS A 59 -15.36 15.26 -2.26
C CYS A 59 -14.41 15.41 -1.05
N CYS A 60 -13.96 14.31 -0.45
CA CYS A 60 -13.20 14.30 0.79
C CYS A 60 -11.95 13.43 0.77
N MET A 61 -11.68 12.74 -0.35
CA MET A 61 -10.62 11.73 -0.52
C MET A 61 -10.70 10.52 0.42
N LYS A 62 -11.71 10.44 1.29
CA LYS A 62 -11.89 9.31 2.20
C LYS A 62 -12.44 8.09 1.47
N ARG A 63 -11.91 6.92 1.85
CA ARG A 63 -12.41 5.61 1.45
C ARG A 63 -13.48 5.17 2.42
N VAL A 64 -14.64 4.74 1.91
CA VAL A 64 -15.72 4.18 2.73
C VAL A 64 -15.92 2.74 2.28
N CYS A 65 -15.95 1.81 3.22
CA CYS A 65 -16.15 0.40 2.92
C CYS A 65 -17.54 0.14 2.33
N ASP A 66 -17.64 -0.90 1.50
CA ASP A 66 -18.90 -1.20 0.79
C ASP A 66 -20.05 -1.48 1.75
N GLY A 67 -19.78 -2.09 2.91
CA GLY A 67 -20.79 -2.28 3.95
C GLY A 67 -21.36 -0.96 4.49
N CYS A 68 -20.51 0.05 4.73
CA CYS A 68 -20.98 1.36 5.18
C CYS A 68 -21.70 2.13 4.06
N ILE A 69 -21.28 1.96 2.80
CA ILE A 69 -21.98 2.53 1.64
C ILE A 69 -23.38 1.92 1.53
N PHE A 70 -23.47 0.59 1.60
CA PHE A 70 -24.71 -0.16 1.54
C PHE A 70 -25.67 0.24 2.68
N ALA A 71 -25.20 0.24 3.93
CA ALA A 71 -25.98 0.65 5.09
C ALA A 71 -26.45 2.11 5.00
N ALA A 72 -25.66 3.00 4.39
CA ALA A 72 -26.07 4.37 4.14
C ALA A 72 -27.22 4.44 3.12
N GLY A 73 -27.14 3.65 2.04
CA GLY A 73 -28.20 3.54 1.03
C GLY A 73 -29.53 3.05 1.61
N GLN A 74 -29.50 2.03 2.47
CA GLN A 74 -30.68 1.54 3.20
C GLN A 74 -31.36 2.62 4.06
N ARG A 75 -30.58 3.60 4.54
CA ARG A 75 -31.07 4.75 5.34
C ARG A 75 -31.47 5.94 4.47
N GLY A 76 -31.58 5.76 3.14
CA GLY A 76 -32.00 6.80 2.21
C GLY A 76 -30.91 7.81 1.85
N ILE A 77 -29.65 7.54 2.17
CA ILE A 77 -28.52 8.40 1.81
C ILE A 77 -28.08 8.03 0.37
N ASN A 78 -28.96 8.32 -0.58
CA ASN A 78 -28.72 8.07 -2.00
C ASN A 78 -28.34 9.40 -2.67
N GLY A 79 -27.22 9.43 -3.39
CA GLY A 79 -26.76 10.64 -4.09
C GLY A 79 -25.98 11.66 -3.23
N SER A 80 -25.57 11.29 -2.01
CA SER A 80 -24.63 12.07 -1.21
C SER A 80 -23.52 11.19 -0.66
N CYS A 81 -22.35 11.77 -0.40
CA CYS A 81 -21.24 11.04 0.18
C CYS A 81 -21.65 10.49 1.56
N PRO A 82 -21.49 9.18 1.81
CA PRO A 82 -21.90 8.58 3.09
C PRO A 82 -21.09 9.10 4.28
N PHE A 83 -19.89 9.63 4.03
CA PHE A 83 -19.03 10.23 5.05
C PHE A 83 -19.32 11.72 5.26
N CYS A 84 -19.01 12.59 4.29
CA CYS A 84 -19.08 14.04 4.48
C CYS A 84 -20.41 14.69 4.05
N ARG A 85 -21.41 13.88 3.63
CA ARG A 85 -22.75 14.33 3.19
C ARG A 85 -22.78 15.28 1.99
N THR A 86 -21.64 15.56 1.37
CA THR A 86 -21.58 16.37 0.14
C THR A 86 -22.37 15.67 -0.95
N LEU A 87 -23.27 16.40 -1.62
CA LEU A 87 -24.03 15.88 -2.76
C LEU A 87 -23.06 15.37 -3.84
N LEU A 88 -23.26 14.14 -4.27
CA LEU A 88 -22.47 13.56 -5.35
C LEU A 88 -23.02 14.08 -6.69
N PRO A 89 -22.14 14.37 -7.66
CA PRO A 89 -22.59 14.62 -9.03
C PRO A 89 -23.39 13.42 -9.54
N ARG A 90 -24.15 13.62 -10.62
CA ARG A 90 -24.76 12.48 -11.31
C ARG A 90 -23.65 11.51 -11.73
N VAL A 91 -23.98 10.23 -11.85
CA VAL A 91 -23.02 9.13 -12.10
C VAL A 91 -22.21 9.36 -13.39
N ASP A 92 -22.72 10.18 -14.31
CA ASP A 92 -22.15 10.56 -15.61
C ASP A 92 -21.45 11.95 -15.62
N ASP A 93 -21.32 12.63 -14.48
CA ASP A 93 -20.70 13.96 -14.41
C ASP A 93 -19.22 13.90 -14.01
N ASP A 94 -18.44 13.38 -14.96
CA ASP A 94 -16.98 13.31 -14.90
C ASP A 94 -16.33 14.68 -14.66
N ALA A 95 -16.88 15.73 -15.26
CA ALA A 95 -16.36 17.09 -15.17
C ALA A 95 -16.43 17.62 -13.73
N SER A 96 -17.56 17.44 -13.04
CA SER A 96 -17.69 17.82 -11.63
C SER A 96 -16.80 16.98 -10.71
N GLN A 97 -16.64 15.68 -10.98
CA GLN A 97 -15.74 14.83 -10.20
C GLN A 97 -14.29 15.31 -10.33
N LEU A 98 -13.83 15.52 -11.58
CA LEU A 98 -12.49 16.01 -11.88
C LEU A 98 -12.24 17.40 -11.26
N ALA A 99 -13.20 18.32 -11.36
CA ALA A 99 -13.09 19.66 -10.78
C ALA A 99 -12.91 19.61 -9.25
N ARG A 100 -13.59 18.69 -8.56
CA ARG A 100 -13.42 18.49 -7.11
C ARG A 100 -12.05 17.96 -6.76
N ILE A 101 -11.56 16.96 -7.50
CA ILE A 101 -10.22 16.39 -7.29
C ILE A 101 -9.16 17.47 -7.50
N ARG A 102 -9.22 18.21 -8.62
CA ARG A 102 -8.30 19.32 -8.91
C ARG A 102 -8.31 20.38 -7.81
N LYS A 103 -9.49 20.81 -7.36
CA LYS A 103 -9.61 21.78 -6.25
C LYS A 103 -8.90 21.35 -4.96
N ARG A 104 -8.81 20.04 -4.68
CA ARG A 104 -8.06 19.52 -3.53
C ARG A 104 -6.58 19.39 -3.83
N ALA A 105 -6.24 18.92 -5.03
CA ALA A 105 -4.87 18.84 -5.50
C ALA A 105 -4.18 20.22 -5.50
N ASP A 106 -4.87 21.26 -5.98
CA ASP A 106 -4.40 22.67 -5.98
C ASP A 106 -4.14 23.21 -4.56
N LYS A 107 -4.66 22.54 -3.52
CA LYS A 107 -4.43 22.87 -2.10
C LYS A 107 -3.35 22.01 -1.45
N GLY A 108 -2.65 21.17 -2.22
CA GLY A 108 -1.60 20.29 -1.71
C GLY A 108 -2.12 19.05 -0.98
N ASP A 109 -3.38 18.62 -1.23
CA ASP A 109 -3.89 17.35 -0.71
C ASP A 109 -3.20 16.18 -1.46
N ALA A 110 -2.23 15.54 -0.79
CA ALA A 110 -1.38 14.50 -1.38
C ALA A 110 -2.18 13.33 -1.96
N ASP A 111 -3.26 12.91 -1.29
CA ASP A 111 -4.15 11.84 -1.76
C ASP A 111 -4.91 12.25 -3.02
N ALA A 112 -5.33 13.52 -3.09
CA ALA A 112 -5.99 14.05 -4.29
C ALA A 112 -5.04 14.16 -5.48
N ILE A 113 -3.78 14.57 -5.25
CA ILE A 113 -2.74 14.63 -6.29
C ILE A 113 -2.45 13.22 -6.80
N TYR A 114 -2.24 12.26 -5.89
CA TYR A 114 -2.10 10.85 -6.23
C TYR A 114 -3.28 10.33 -7.06
N PHE A 115 -4.50 10.59 -6.60
CA PHE A 115 -5.71 10.13 -7.27
C PHE A 115 -5.86 10.77 -8.65
N LEU A 116 -5.54 12.05 -8.80
CA LEU A 116 -5.49 12.72 -10.10
C LEU A 116 -4.45 12.08 -11.03
N GLY A 117 -3.29 11.68 -10.48
CA GLY A 117 -2.27 10.91 -11.19
C GLY A 117 -2.84 9.63 -11.78
N ASN A 118 -3.57 8.83 -10.98
CA ASN A 118 -4.26 7.64 -11.48
C ASN A 118 -5.27 7.96 -12.60
N LYS A 119 -6.06 9.04 -12.47
CA LYS A 119 -7.01 9.43 -13.52
C LYS A 119 -6.32 9.78 -14.83
N HIS A 120 -5.17 10.43 -14.79
CA HIS A 120 -4.33 10.65 -15.98
C HIS A 120 -3.74 9.35 -16.52
N TYR A 121 -3.29 8.44 -15.64
CA TYR A 121 -2.67 7.18 -16.04
C TYR A 121 -3.65 6.27 -16.81
N PHE A 122 -4.90 6.18 -16.35
CA PHE A 122 -5.93 5.34 -16.99
C PHE A 122 -6.76 6.07 -18.06
N GLY A 123 -6.73 7.40 -18.10
CA GLY A 123 -7.59 8.18 -19.02
C GLY A 123 -9.05 8.19 -18.58
N GLU A 124 -9.29 8.43 -17.29
CA GLU A 124 -10.62 8.42 -16.67
C GLU A 124 -11.13 9.85 -16.43
N LEU A 125 -12.42 9.98 -16.11
CA LEU A 125 -13.09 11.27 -15.86
C LEU A 125 -12.99 12.24 -17.04
N GLY A 126 -13.18 11.73 -18.26
CA GLY A 126 -13.04 12.49 -19.51
C GLY A 126 -11.62 12.96 -19.84
N LEU A 127 -10.59 12.49 -19.13
CA LEU A 127 -9.19 12.78 -19.44
C LEU A 127 -8.66 11.84 -20.52
N ALA A 128 -7.83 12.36 -21.42
CA ALA A 128 -6.98 11.51 -22.25
C ALA A 128 -5.90 10.83 -21.37
N LYS A 129 -5.61 9.56 -21.65
CA LYS A 129 -4.49 8.84 -21.02
C LYS A 129 -3.19 9.61 -21.23
N ASN A 130 -2.50 9.93 -20.14
CA ASN A 130 -1.24 10.66 -20.12
C ASN A 130 -0.35 10.14 -18.98
N VAL A 131 0.42 9.10 -19.28
CA VAL A 131 1.31 8.42 -18.31
C VAL A 131 2.41 9.35 -17.79
N PRO A 132 3.13 10.15 -18.62
CA PRO A 132 4.13 11.09 -18.11
C PRO A 132 3.56 12.10 -17.10
N ARG A 133 2.35 12.61 -17.33
CA ARG A 133 1.67 13.51 -16.37
C ARG A 133 1.31 12.77 -15.08
N ALA A 134 0.87 11.51 -15.17
CA ALA A 134 0.59 10.70 -13.99
C ALA A 134 1.83 10.51 -13.10
N ILE A 135 2.96 10.16 -13.70
CA ILE A 135 4.24 10.00 -12.99
C ILE A 135 4.65 11.31 -12.30
N GLN A 136 4.50 12.46 -12.97
CA GLN A 136 4.79 13.75 -12.36
C GLN A 136 3.92 14.00 -11.12
N LEU A 137 2.63 13.74 -11.21
CA LEU A 137 1.69 13.87 -10.10
C LEU A 137 2.01 12.89 -8.96
N TRP A 138 2.39 11.65 -9.27
CA TRP A 138 2.81 10.70 -8.24
C TRP A 138 4.08 11.15 -7.53
N LYS A 139 5.06 11.74 -8.24
CA LYS A 139 6.26 12.33 -7.61
C LYS A 139 5.89 13.46 -6.65
N GLU A 140 5.04 14.38 -7.09
CA GLU A 140 4.54 15.47 -6.25
C GLU A 140 3.79 14.95 -5.01
N ALA A 141 2.90 13.97 -5.18
CA ALA A 141 2.17 13.36 -4.07
C ALA A 141 3.10 12.62 -3.08
N ALA A 142 4.13 11.94 -3.58
CA ALA A 142 5.13 11.26 -2.77
C ALA A 142 5.97 12.25 -1.95
N GLU A 143 6.38 13.37 -2.54
CA GLU A 143 7.06 14.47 -1.84
C GLU A 143 6.19 15.06 -0.71
N LEU A 144 4.88 15.09 -0.89
CA LEU A 144 3.89 15.47 0.14
C LEU A 144 3.54 14.34 1.11
N GLY A 145 4.18 13.18 0.98
CA GLY A 145 4.10 12.07 1.93
C GLY A 145 3.09 10.98 1.60
N SER A 146 2.47 10.98 0.42
CA SER A 146 1.52 9.95 -0.02
C SER A 146 2.21 8.59 -0.18
N MET A 147 1.80 7.61 0.62
CA MET A 147 2.30 6.23 0.55
C MET A 147 1.85 5.53 -0.72
N ASP A 148 0.58 5.71 -1.12
CA ASP A 148 0.04 5.16 -2.37
C ASP A 148 0.86 5.66 -3.58
N ALA A 149 1.31 6.91 -3.56
CA ALA A 149 2.15 7.46 -4.62
C ALA A 149 3.56 6.87 -4.63
N HIS A 150 4.17 6.67 -3.45
CA HIS A 150 5.43 5.93 -3.34
C HIS A 150 5.28 4.51 -3.88
N TYR A 151 4.21 3.79 -3.55
CA TYR A 151 3.94 2.46 -4.11
C TYR A 151 3.90 2.48 -5.64
N GLN A 152 3.09 3.36 -6.26
CA GLN A 152 3.00 3.43 -7.71
C GLN A 152 4.33 3.79 -8.38
N LEU A 153 5.14 4.66 -7.78
CA LEU A 153 6.46 4.98 -8.31
C LEU A 153 7.40 3.78 -8.21
N GLY A 154 7.38 3.05 -7.10
CA GLY A 154 8.14 1.82 -6.93
C GLY A 154 7.77 0.79 -8.00
N ASP A 155 6.48 0.57 -8.20
CA ASP A 155 5.93 -0.35 -9.20
C ASP A 155 6.32 0.06 -10.63
N SER A 156 6.19 1.35 -10.95
CA SER A 156 6.58 1.91 -12.25
C SER A 156 8.07 1.73 -12.53
N TYR A 157 8.94 1.96 -11.53
CA TYR A 157 10.39 1.76 -11.66
C TYR A 157 10.78 0.27 -11.72
N TYR A 158 9.98 -0.61 -11.12
CA TYR A 158 10.20 -2.05 -11.18
C TYR A 158 9.87 -2.63 -12.55
N TYR A 159 8.69 -2.31 -13.09
CA TYR A 159 8.22 -2.82 -14.38
C TYR A 159 8.68 -2.00 -15.59
N GLY A 160 9.14 -0.77 -15.39
CA GLY A 160 9.54 0.12 -16.47
C GLY A 160 8.34 0.72 -17.20
N ASP A 161 7.25 0.96 -16.49
CA ASP A 161 6.00 1.44 -17.06
C ASP A 161 5.93 2.96 -17.02
N GLY A 162 6.00 3.58 -18.20
CA GLY A 162 6.03 5.04 -18.35
C GLY A 162 7.32 5.72 -17.88
N ILE A 163 8.17 5.04 -17.13
CA ILE A 163 9.54 5.42 -16.74
C ILE A 163 10.51 4.27 -17.00
N GLU A 164 11.78 4.59 -17.19
CA GLU A 164 12.82 3.57 -17.32
C GLU A 164 12.96 2.77 -16.02
N LYS A 165 13.26 1.47 -16.15
CA LYS A 165 13.51 0.60 -14.99
C LYS A 165 14.70 1.13 -14.18
N ASP A 166 14.53 1.19 -12.87
CA ASP A 166 15.56 1.69 -11.94
C ASP A 166 15.37 1.01 -10.59
N GLU A 167 16.05 -0.12 -10.39
CA GLU A 167 15.91 -0.94 -9.18
C GLU A 167 16.25 -0.16 -7.89
N PRO A 168 17.35 0.62 -7.81
CA PRO A 168 17.63 1.44 -6.63
C PRO A 168 16.51 2.42 -6.28
N ARG A 169 15.91 3.09 -7.28
CA ARG A 169 14.77 3.99 -7.04
C ARG A 169 13.51 3.23 -6.65
N CYS A 170 13.26 2.09 -7.29
CA CYS A 170 12.17 1.19 -6.92
C CYS A 170 12.25 0.80 -5.43
N ILE A 171 13.40 0.27 -5.00
CA ILE A 171 13.65 -0.12 -3.60
C ILE A 171 13.44 1.08 -2.68
N HIS A 172 13.98 2.24 -3.03
CA HIS A 172 13.82 3.46 -2.24
C HIS A 172 12.33 3.81 -2.03
N HIS A 173 11.54 3.84 -3.10
CA HIS A 173 10.12 4.18 -3.02
C HIS A 173 9.33 3.14 -2.21
N PHE A 174 9.57 1.85 -2.43
CA PHE A 174 8.93 0.81 -1.62
C PHE A 174 9.34 0.86 -0.15
N GLN A 175 10.60 1.17 0.18
CA GLN A 175 11.03 1.35 1.58
C GLN A 175 10.27 2.49 2.25
N GLN A 176 10.12 3.65 1.60
CA GLN A 176 9.39 4.80 2.16
C GLN A 176 7.92 4.46 2.46
N ALA A 177 7.24 3.77 1.56
CA ALA A 177 5.85 3.35 1.74
C ALA A 177 5.72 2.23 2.78
N ALA A 178 6.58 1.21 2.68
CA ALA A 178 6.55 0.04 3.57
C ALA A 178 6.79 0.43 5.02
N MET A 179 7.73 1.34 5.32
CA MET A 179 7.99 1.82 6.69
C MET A 179 6.78 2.49 7.35
N LYS A 180 5.85 3.01 6.54
CA LYS A 180 4.61 3.63 7.00
C LYS A 180 3.40 2.66 7.00
N GLY A 181 3.62 1.38 6.68
CA GLY A 181 2.59 0.35 6.71
C GLY A 181 1.92 0.06 5.37
N GLU A 182 2.44 0.56 4.23
CA GLU A 182 1.88 0.22 2.92
C GLU A 182 2.21 -1.25 2.60
N VAL A 183 1.15 -2.05 2.52
CA VAL A 183 1.21 -3.51 2.59
C VAL A 183 1.77 -4.11 1.30
N GLN A 184 1.44 -3.49 0.15
CA GLN A 184 1.88 -3.97 -1.17
C GLN A 184 3.36 -3.66 -1.38
N SER A 185 3.85 -2.48 -1.00
CA SER A 185 5.27 -2.11 -1.02
C SER A 185 6.08 -3.04 -0.13
N ARG A 186 5.56 -3.41 1.04
CA ARG A 186 6.20 -4.41 1.90
C ARG A 186 6.33 -5.77 1.20
N HIS A 187 5.29 -6.20 0.49
CA HIS A 187 5.32 -7.41 -0.32
C HIS A 187 6.33 -7.32 -1.46
N MET A 188 6.37 -6.20 -2.17
CA MET A 188 7.28 -5.97 -3.30
C MET A 188 8.74 -5.93 -2.87
N LEU A 189 9.06 -5.40 -1.68
CA LEU A 189 10.40 -5.56 -1.11
C LEU A 189 10.76 -7.03 -0.90
N GLY A 190 9.82 -7.86 -0.45
CA GLY A 190 10.03 -9.30 -0.36
C GLY A 190 10.30 -9.95 -1.72
N ALA A 191 9.61 -9.52 -2.77
CA ALA A 191 9.84 -9.98 -4.14
C ALA A 191 11.23 -9.58 -4.65
N VAL A 192 11.65 -8.32 -4.46
CA VAL A 192 12.99 -7.84 -4.84
C VAL A 192 14.08 -8.62 -4.12
N GLU A 193 13.94 -8.83 -2.80
CA GLU A 193 14.92 -9.61 -2.03
C GLU A 193 14.97 -11.08 -2.47
N TYR A 194 13.84 -11.65 -2.89
CA TYR A 194 13.80 -13.01 -3.44
C TYR A 194 14.54 -13.10 -4.78
N GLU A 195 14.35 -12.14 -5.68
CA GLU A 195 15.05 -12.07 -6.97
C GLU A 195 16.56 -11.92 -6.79
N ASN A 196 16.96 -11.15 -5.78
CA ASN A 196 18.36 -10.97 -5.39
C ASN A 196 18.95 -12.15 -4.59
N GLY A 197 18.17 -13.22 -4.35
CA GLY A 197 18.62 -14.42 -3.64
C GLY A 197 18.66 -14.31 -2.11
N ASN A 198 18.20 -13.19 -1.56
CA ASN A 198 18.14 -12.90 -0.12
C ASN A 198 16.88 -13.53 0.51
N TYR A 199 16.73 -14.85 0.38
CA TYR A 199 15.51 -15.57 0.73
C TYR A 199 15.02 -15.39 2.17
N GLN A 200 15.95 -15.35 3.12
CA GLN A 200 15.60 -15.14 4.53
C GLN A 200 14.97 -13.76 4.73
N LEU A 201 15.50 -12.75 4.05
CA LEU A 201 15.00 -11.39 4.14
C LEU A 201 13.68 -11.21 3.39
N ALA A 202 13.53 -11.87 2.25
CA ALA A 202 12.26 -11.95 1.53
C ALA A 202 11.13 -12.51 2.41
N VAL A 203 11.40 -13.61 3.12
CA VAL A 203 10.44 -14.21 4.07
C VAL A 203 10.07 -13.24 5.19
N LEU A 204 11.04 -12.49 5.75
CA LEU A 204 10.75 -11.50 6.79
C LEU A 204 9.83 -10.38 6.27
N HIS A 205 10.07 -9.85 5.07
CA HIS A 205 9.19 -8.87 4.43
C HIS A 205 7.78 -9.42 4.25
N TRP A 206 7.65 -10.63 3.69
CA TRP A 206 6.36 -11.25 3.50
C TRP A 206 5.66 -11.59 4.82
N MET A 207 6.37 -11.96 5.89
CA MET A 207 5.76 -12.20 7.21
C MET A 207 5.09 -10.94 7.74
N ILE A 208 5.75 -9.78 7.62
CA ILE A 208 5.18 -8.48 8.04
C ILE A 208 3.92 -8.16 7.21
N SER A 209 3.98 -8.31 5.89
CA SER A 209 2.85 -8.04 4.99
C SER A 209 1.68 -9.03 5.19
N ALA A 210 1.98 -10.31 5.43
CA ALA A 210 0.98 -11.34 5.73
C ALA A 210 0.28 -11.09 7.07
N LYS A 211 1.04 -10.64 8.10
CA LYS A 211 0.47 -10.20 9.38
C LYS A 211 -0.50 -9.03 9.22
N MET A 212 -0.34 -8.19 8.20
CA MET A 212 -1.29 -7.13 7.87
C MET A 212 -2.48 -7.62 7.03
N GLY A 213 -2.60 -8.92 6.78
CA GLY A 213 -3.72 -9.53 6.05
C GLY A 213 -3.52 -9.65 4.53
N TYR A 214 -2.30 -9.56 4.01
CA TYR A 214 -2.06 -9.69 2.57
C TYR A 214 -1.85 -11.14 2.14
N GLU A 215 -2.82 -11.68 1.40
CA GLU A 215 -2.85 -13.09 1.00
C GLU A 215 -1.67 -13.47 0.10
N LEU A 216 -1.28 -12.60 -0.84
CA LEU A 216 -0.16 -12.89 -1.75
C LEU A 216 1.15 -13.10 -0.99
N SER A 217 1.39 -12.34 0.08
CA SER A 217 2.56 -12.58 0.95
C SER A 217 2.51 -13.92 1.67
N LEU A 218 1.34 -14.33 2.17
CA LEU A 218 1.17 -15.65 2.78
C LEU A 218 1.44 -16.77 1.76
N ASN A 219 0.95 -16.61 0.53
CA ASN A 219 1.19 -17.55 -0.57
C ASN A 219 2.68 -17.61 -0.95
N SER A 220 3.38 -16.47 -0.98
CA SER A 220 4.83 -16.44 -1.18
C SER A 220 5.57 -17.21 -0.09
N ILE A 221 5.23 -17.03 1.19
CA ILE A 221 5.84 -17.79 2.31
C ILE A 221 5.58 -19.29 2.19
N LYS A 222 4.35 -19.67 1.80
CA LYS A 222 3.98 -21.07 1.54
C LYS A 222 4.84 -21.69 0.44
N ASP A 223 5.11 -20.95 -0.63
CA ASP A 223 5.98 -21.43 -1.72
C ASP A 223 7.45 -21.49 -1.31
N MET A 224 7.92 -20.55 -0.47
CA MET A 224 9.25 -20.63 0.14
C MET A 224 9.41 -21.87 1.02
N PHE A 225 8.34 -22.25 1.74
CA PHE A 225 8.35 -23.43 2.59
C PHE A 225 8.50 -24.70 1.75
N LYS A 226 7.75 -24.81 0.64
CA LYS A 226 7.86 -25.93 -0.31
C LYS A 226 9.26 -26.05 -0.91
N LYS A 227 9.91 -24.92 -1.18
CA LYS A 227 11.27 -24.84 -1.74
C LYS A 227 12.37 -25.04 -0.69
N GLY A 228 12.02 -25.15 0.60
CA GLY A 228 13.00 -25.29 1.69
C GLY A 228 13.71 -24.00 2.10
N HIS A 229 13.21 -22.84 1.64
CA HIS A 229 13.77 -21.53 1.97
C HIS A 229 13.11 -20.86 3.19
N SER A 230 11.95 -21.36 3.64
CA SER A 230 11.33 -20.96 4.91
C SER A 230 11.05 -22.18 5.79
N THR A 231 11.00 -21.94 7.10
CA THR A 231 10.74 -23.00 8.09
C THR A 231 9.24 -23.25 8.27
N LYS A 232 8.89 -24.45 8.77
CA LYS A 232 7.51 -24.77 9.15
C LYS A 232 6.95 -23.78 10.19
N ALA A 233 7.80 -23.33 11.12
CA ALA A 233 7.42 -22.38 12.15
C ALA A 233 7.04 -21.02 11.54
N GLN A 234 7.86 -20.47 10.65
CA GLN A 234 7.58 -19.21 9.96
C GLN A 234 6.28 -19.27 9.15
N TYR A 235 6.04 -20.36 8.42
CA TYR A 235 4.79 -20.51 7.69
C TYR A 235 3.57 -20.61 8.61
N ALA A 236 3.67 -21.36 9.70
CA ALA A 236 2.58 -21.49 10.68
C ALA A 236 2.27 -20.16 11.38
N GLU A 237 3.31 -19.40 11.75
CA GLU A 237 3.18 -18.07 12.33
C GLU A 237 2.50 -17.09 11.37
N ALA A 238 2.96 -17.03 10.12
CA ALA A 238 2.38 -16.16 9.10
C ALA A 238 0.91 -16.51 8.82
N LEU A 239 0.57 -17.81 8.78
CA LEU A 239 -0.80 -18.28 8.57
C LEU A 239 -1.72 -17.89 9.73
N LEU A 240 -1.24 -17.97 10.97
CA LEU A 240 -2.03 -17.56 12.14
C LEU A 240 -2.26 -16.05 12.12
N ALA A 241 -1.19 -15.26 11.98
CA ALA A 241 -1.27 -13.81 11.95
C ALA A 241 -2.16 -13.28 10.81
N TYR A 242 -2.08 -13.89 9.63
CA TYR A 242 -2.96 -13.57 8.51
C TYR A 242 -4.44 -13.82 8.84
N ARG A 243 -4.76 -14.94 9.50
CA ARG A 243 -6.14 -15.27 9.87
C ARG A 243 -6.70 -14.27 10.87
N ASP A 244 -5.90 -13.88 11.87
CA ASP A 244 -6.28 -12.87 12.85
C ASP A 244 -6.56 -11.54 12.15
N ALA A 245 -5.67 -11.10 11.25
CA ALA A 245 -5.86 -9.87 10.48
C ALA A 245 -7.12 -9.89 9.59
N VAL A 246 -7.42 -11.02 8.94
CA VAL A 246 -8.65 -11.18 8.15
C VAL A 246 -9.89 -11.14 9.03
N GLU A 247 -9.87 -11.80 10.18
CA GLU A 247 -10.99 -11.80 11.14
C GLU A 247 -11.31 -10.36 11.60
N ASP A 248 -10.28 -9.57 11.90
CA ASP A 248 -10.42 -8.16 12.33
C ASP A 248 -11.04 -7.25 11.26
N THR A 249 -11.09 -7.68 9.99
CA THR A 249 -11.76 -6.91 8.91
C THR A 249 -13.23 -7.28 8.71
N LYS A 250 -13.76 -8.29 9.40
CA LYS A 250 -15.16 -8.71 9.21
C LYS A 250 -16.13 -7.68 9.77
N SER A 251 -17.22 -7.46 9.04
CA SER A 251 -18.31 -6.57 9.45
C SER A 251 -19.64 -7.13 8.94
N PRO A 252 -20.71 -7.18 9.77
CA PRO A 252 -22.01 -7.66 9.33
C PRO A 252 -22.53 -6.94 8.08
N GLN A 253 -22.32 -5.63 7.98
CA GLN A 253 -22.74 -4.84 6.84
C GLN A 253 -21.94 -5.16 5.57
N ARG A 254 -20.64 -5.48 5.71
CA ARG A 254 -19.81 -5.92 4.56
C ARG A 254 -20.27 -7.29 4.08
N GLU A 255 -20.56 -8.21 5.00
CA GLU A 255 -21.06 -9.54 4.67
C GLU A 255 -22.47 -9.53 4.06
N GLU A 256 -23.31 -8.57 4.43
CA GLU A 256 -24.60 -8.35 3.76
C GLU A 256 -24.41 -7.76 2.35
N ALA A 257 -23.54 -6.76 2.20
CA ALA A 257 -23.25 -6.13 0.92
C ALA A 257 -22.68 -7.13 -0.12
N LYS A 258 -21.86 -8.10 0.30
CA LYS A 258 -21.30 -9.15 -0.56
C LYS A 258 -22.34 -10.14 -1.12
N ARG A 259 -23.54 -10.22 -0.54
CA ARG A 259 -24.58 -11.20 -0.93
C ARG A 259 -25.50 -10.70 -2.05
N LEU A 260 -25.34 -9.46 -2.48
CA LEU A 260 -26.17 -8.77 -3.46
C LEU A 260 -25.41 -8.60 -4.77
#